data_AF-E9GFW2-F1
#
_entry.id   AF-E9GFW2-F1
#
_cell.length_a   1.000
_cell.length_b   1.000
_cell.length_c   1.000
_cell.angle_alpha   90.00
_cell.angle_beta   90.00
_cell.angle_gamma   90.00
#
_symmetry.space_group_name_H-M   'P 1'
#
loop_
_entity.id
_entity.type
_entity.pdbx_description
1 polymer ?
#
loop_
_entity_poly.entity_id
_entity_poly.type
_entity_poly.pdbx_seq_one_letter_code
_entity_poly.pdbx_strand_id
1 'polypeptide(L)'
;MASTIKGLVSRKKKRYKEDGFNLDLTYIFDNVIAMGYPAAKLEGVYRNHIDDVYKFLETKHKDHYKIYNLCSERSYDYSRFNNRVSSFPFDDHNPPKLGLIEPFCKDMDEWLNQDQSNVAAIHCKAGKGRTGLMICCYILHRGWAENADDALKHYGQTRTHDTKGVTIPSQRRYVEYYDQLLKEGGSGYSLCPLELREIRLQPIPNMSGGCVPVLTIFEAESQQEFNPPIELTKVGRVLRITLKTPLSLKGDVRVILKNKPNVIMLKEKMFHFWFNTYFV
;
A
#
# COMPACT_ATOMS: atom_id res chain seq x y z
N MET A 1 -25.62 18.16 -6.49
CA MET A 1 -25.36 17.61 -5.13
C MET A 1 -24.30 16.50 -5.10
N ALA A 2 -24.34 15.51 -6.00
CA ALA A 2 -23.33 14.43 -6.01
C ALA A 2 -21.89 14.90 -6.30
N SER A 3 -21.69 15.94 -7.13
CA SER A 3 -20.37 16.51 -7.45
C SER A 3 -19.64 17.08 -6.22
N THR A 4 -20.38 17.70 -5.31
CA THR A 4 -19.87 18.30 -4.06
C THR A 4 -19.37 17.21 -3.09
N ILE A 5 -20.09 16.10 -2.98
CA ILE A 5 -19.75 14.97 -2.11
C ILE A 5 -18.53 14.19 -2.65
N LYS A 6 -18.47 13.96 -3.97
CA LYS A 6 -17.31 13.31 -4.62
C LYS A 6 -16.03 14.12 -4.42
N GLY A 7 -16.11 15.45 -4.46
CA GLY A 7 -15.00 16.37 -4.18
C GLY A 7 -14.41 16.18 -2.77
N LEU A 8 -15.29 16.06 -1.77
CA LEU A 8 -14.91 15.85 -0.36
C LEU A 8 -14.18 14.52 -0.15
N VAL A 9 -14.58 13.45 -0.85
CA VAL A 9 -13.94 12.12 -0.74
C VAL A 9 -12.62 12.05 -1.49
N SER A 10 -12.48 12.78 -2.61
CA SER A 10 -11.19 12.92 -3.28
C SER A 10 -10.18 13.76 -2.49
N ARG A 11 -10.64 14.61 -1.55
CA ARG A 11 -9.80 15.50 -0.74
C ARG A 11 -8.80 16.28 -1.62
N LYS A 12 -7.50 15.97 -1.48
CA LYS A 12 -6.39 16.65 -2.16
C LYS A 12 -5.90 15.93 -3.43
N LYS A 13 -6.58 14.86 -3.88
CA LYS A 13 -6.24 14.15 -5.12
C LYS A 13 -6.63 14.96 -6.34
N LYS A 14 -5.80 14.94 -7.39
CA LYS A 14 -6.13 15.55 -8.68
C LYS A 14 -7.20 14.69 -9.36
N ARG A 15 -8.29 15.32 -9.80
CA ARG A 15 -9.41 14.64 -10.47
C ARG A 15 -9.32 14.90 -11.96
N TYR A 16 -9.72 13.93 -12.78
CA TYR A 16 -9.96 14.13 -14.19
C TYR A 16 -11.29 14.86 -14.38
N LYS A 17 -11.25 16.05 -15.00
CA LYS A 17 -12.42 16.94 -15.20
C LYS A 17 -12.46 17.48 -16.64
N GLU A 18 -12.41 16.60 -17.61
CA GLU A 18 -12.35 16.92 -19.04
C GLU A 18 -13.34 16.04 -19.81
N ASP A 19 -13.72 16.47 -21.03
CA ASP A 19 -14.57 15.71 -21.97
C ASP A 19 -15.88 15.18 -21.37
N GLY A 20 -16.48 15.94 -20.44
CA GLY A 20 -17.71 15.57 -19.76
C GLY A 20 -17.55 14.54 -18.63
N PHE A 21 -16.32 14.12 -18.32
CA PHE A 21 -16.03 13.22 -17.20
C PHE A 21 -15.60 14.00 -15.95
N ASN A 22 -15.97 13.48 -14.76
CA ASN A 22 -15.50 13.99 -13.47
C ASN A 22 -15.15 12.83 -12.55
N LEU A 23 -13.97 12.25 -12.76
CA LEU A 23 -13.52 11.02 -12.09
C LEU A 23 -12.37 11.29 -11.14
N ASP A 24 -12.36 10.57 -10.00
CA ASP A 24 -11.17 10.42 -9.18
C ASP A 24 -10.19 9.49 -9.92
N LEU A 25 -9.49 10.06 -10.89
CA LEU A 25 -8.64 9.41 -11.87
C LEU A 25 -7.51 10.38 -12.23
N THR A 26 -6.30 9.88 -12.42
CA THR A 26 -5.14 10.66 -12.83
C THR A 26 -4.22 9.80 -13.69
N TYR A 27 -3.80 10.31 -14.83
CA TYR A 27 -2.69 9.76 -15.60
C TYR A 27 -1.39 10.07 -14.86
N ILE A 28 -0.71 9.04 -14.38
CA ILE A 28 0.64 9.16 -13.80
C ILE A 28 1.68 9.23 -14.92
N PHE A 29 1.43 8.46 -15.98
CA PHE A 29 2.02 8.55 -17.32
C PHE A 29 0.89 8.39 -18.34
N ASP A 30 1.17 8.63 -19.61
CA ASP A 30 0.16 8.56 -20.69
C ASP A 30 -0.55 7.20 -20.74
N ASN A 31 0.14 6.12 -20.41
CA ASN A 31 -0.38 4.75 -20.37
C ASN A 31 -0.54 4.15 -18.96
N VAL A 32 -0.34 4.93 -17.89
CA VAL A 32 -0.48 4.46 -16.50
C VAL A 32 -1.45 5.36 -15.74
N ILE A 33 -2.61 4.82 -15.39
CA ILE A 33 -3.67 5.52 -14.68
C ILE A 33 -3.74 5.07 -13.21
N ALA A 34 -3.79 6.03 -12.30
CA ALA A 34 -4.18 5.81 -10.91
C ALA A 34 -5.62 6.30 -10.69
N MET A 35 -6.49 5.44 -10.16
CA MET A 35 -7.90 5.81 -9.90
C MET A 35 -8.43 5.33 -8.55
N GLY A 36 -9.53 5.97 -8.11
CA GLY A 36 -10.34 5.50 -7.00
C GLY A 36 -11.21 4.30 -7.39
N TYR A 37 -11.71 3.57 -6.39
CA TYR A 37 -12.54 2.36 -6.60
C TYR A 37 -13.76 2.61 -7.48
N PRO A 38 -14.00 1.78 -8.52
CA PRO A 38 -15.22 1.82 -9.34
C PRO A 38 -16.39 1.16 -8.59
N ALA A 39 -17.33 1.97 -8.09
CA ALA A 39 -18.42 1.50 -7.24
C ALA A 39 -19.73 1.32 -8.04
N ALA A 40 -20.38 0.16 -7.87
CA ALA A 40 -21.64 -0.19 -8.55
C ALA A 40 -22.93 0.15 -7.77
N LYS A 41 -22.85 0.28 -6.44
CA LYS A 41 -24.01 0.52 -5.55
C LYS A 41 -24.06 1.98 -5.08
N LEU A 42 -24.85 2.29 -4.04
CA LEU A 42 -24.92 3.62 -3.38
C LEU A 42 -23.55 4.23 -3.05
N GLU A 43 -22.48 3.42 -2.95
CA GLU A 43 -21.12 3.94 -2.82
C GLU A 43 -20.64 4.79 -4.01
N GLY A 44 -21.21 4.60 -5.21
CA GLY A 44 -20.96 5.42 -6.41
C GLY A 44 -21.46 6.86 -6.30
N VAL A 45 -22.27 7.18 -5.28
CA VAL A 45 -22.70 8.55 -4.97
C VAL A 45 -21.52 9.40 -4.50
N TYR A 46 -20.56 8.79 -3.81
CA TYR A 46 -19.39 9.49 -3.25
C TYR A 46 -18.04 9.00 -3.78
N ARG A 47 -18.03 7.95 -4.62
CA ARG A 47 -16.87 7.44 -5.37
C ARG A 47 -17.09 7.57 -6.88
N ASN A 48 -16.17 7.01 -7.67
CA ASN A 48 -16.41 6.84 -9.11
C ASN A 48 -17.57 5.86 -9.30
N HIS A 49 -18.58 6.23 -10.08
CA HIS A 49 -19.61 5.28 -10.48
C HIS A 49 -18.99 4.32 -11.50
N ILE A 50 -19.24 3.02 -11.38
CA ILE A 50 -18.61 2.02 -12.27
C ILE A 50 -18.92 2.29 -13.75
N ASP A 51 -20.16 2.69 -14.07
CA ASP A 51 -20.56 3.00 -15.44
C ASP A 51 -19.86 4.25 -16.00
N ASP A 52 -19.55 5.24 -15.16
CA ASP A 52 -18.77 6.42 -15.59
C ASP A 52 -17.34 6.02 -15.94
N VAL A 53 -16.75 5.10 -15.15
CA VAL A 53 -15.39 4.56 -15.41
C VAL A 53 -15.38 3.70 -16.66
N TYR A 54 -16.38 2.83 -16.84
CA TYR A 54 -16.54 2.04 -18.05
C TYR A 54 -16.67 2.94 -19.28
N LYS A 55 -17.60 3.91 -19.26
CA LYS A 55 -17.77 4.87 -20.35
C LYS A 55 -16.49 5.62 -20.65
N PHE A 56 -15.74 6.05 -19.63
CA PHE A 56 -14.45 6.72 -19.82
C PHE A 56 -13.45 5.82 -20.54
N LEU A 57 -13.25 4.60 -20.05
CA LEU A 57 -12.28 3.66 -20.63
C LEU A 57 -12.67 3.24 -22.04
N GLU A 58 -13.95 2.99 -22.32
CA GLU A 58 -14.44 2.67 -23.66
C GLU A 58 -14.39 3.86 -24.63
N THR A 59 -14.53 5.09 -24.14
CA THR A 59 -14.43 6.29 -24.99
C THR A 59 -12.99 6.63 -25.32
N LYS A 60 -12.07 6.47 -24.36
CA LYS A 60 -10.67 6.93 -24.46
C LYS A 60 -9.70 5.84 -24.90
N HIS A 61 -9.94 4.60 -24.49
CA HIS A 61 -9.00 3.48 -24.59
C HIS A 61 -9.71 2.20 -25.03
N LYS A 62 -10.68 2.32 -25.94
CA LYS A 62 -11.47 1.18 -26.41
C LYS A 62 -10.55 0.02 -26.78
N ASP A 63 -10.80 -1.14 -26.19
CA ASP A 63 -10.02 -2.37 -26.37
C ASP A 63 -8.54 -2.35 -25.92
N HIS A 64 -8.06 -1.22 -25.44
CA HIS A 64 -6.67 -0.97 -25.06
C HIS A 64 -6.53 -0.62 -23.57
N TYR A 65 -7.38 -1.14 -22.68
CA TYR A 65 -7.20 -0.97 -21.24
C TYR A 65 -7.22 -2.29 -20.46
N LYS A 66 -6.41 -2.36 -19.40
CA LYS A 66 -6.48 -3.41 -18.37
C LYS A 66 -6.51 -2.79 -16.97
N ILE A 67 -7.35 -3.32 -16.10
CA ILE A 67 -7.57 -2.80 -14.75
C ILE A 67 -6.87 -3.68 -13.73
N TYR A 68 -6.26 -3.05 -12.72
CA TYR A 68 -5.60 -3.74 -11.61
C TYR A 68 -6.30 -3.41 -10.30
N ASN A 69 -6.98 -4.41 -9.71
CA ASN A 69 -7.64 -4.29 -8.42
C ASN A 69 -6.71 -4.71 -7.27
N LEU A 70 -6.36 -3.75 -6.42
CA LEU A 70 -5.51 -3.97 -5.25
C LEU A 70 -6.28 -4.20 -3.94
N CYS A 71 -7.62 -4.26 -3.98
CA CYS A 71 -8.43 -4.41 -2.77
C CYS A 71 -8.53 -5.87 -2.34
N SER A 72 -8.09 -6.21 -1.12
CA SER A 72 -8.44 -7.49 -0.48
C SER A 72 -9.88 -7.50 0.02
N GLU A 73 -10.41 -6.32 0.36
CA GLU A 73 -11.71 -6.19 1.01
C GLU A 73 -12.91 -6.05 0.06
N ARG A 74 -12.65 -5.87 -1.26
CA ARG A 74 -13.66 -5.44 -2.23
C ARG A 74 -13.39 -5.99 -3.63
N SER A 75 -14.46 -6.44 -4.27
CA SER A 75 -14.50 -6.78 -5.70
C SER A 75 -15.80 -6.27 -6.33
N TYR A 76 -15.85 -6.33 -7.66
CA TYR A 76 -17.00 -6.02 -8.49
C TYR A 76 -17.06 -7.02 -9.64
N ASP A 77 -18.16 -7.04 -10.37
CA ASP A 77 -18.30 -7.90 -11.54
C ASP A 77 -17.33 -7.47 -12.65
N TYR A 78 -16.33 -8.32 -12.93
CA TYR A 78 -15.27 -8.03 -13.91
C TYR A 78 -15.77 -8.10 -15.35
N SER A 79 -16.92 -8.74 -15.62
CA SER A 79 -17.52 -8.77 -16.96
C SER A 79 -17.91 -7.37 -17.44
N ARG A 80 -18.16 -6.43 -16.51
CA ARG A 80 -18.39 -5.00 -16.79
C ARG A 80 -17.24 -4.33 -17.54
N PHE A 81 -16.03 -4.87 -17.43
CA PHE A 81 -14.85 -4.35 -18.07
C PHE A 81 -14.28 -5.34 -19.09
N ASN A 82 -15.14 -6.12 -19.74
CA ASN A 82 -14.77 -7.12 -20.75
C ASN A 82 -13.77 -8.16 -20.21
N ASN A 83 -13.84 -8.46 -18.90
CA ASN A 83 -12.92 -9.34 -18.17
C ASN A 83 -11.43 -8.90 -18.22
N ARG A 84 -11.14 -7.65 -18.59
CA ARG A 84 -9.78 -7.06 -18.59
C ARG A 84 -9.39 -6.56 -17.19
N VAL A 85 -9.50 -7.42 -16.18
CA VAL A 85 -9.20 -7.09 -14.77
C VAL A 85 -8.30 -8.14 -14.15
N SER A 86 -7.13 -7.74 -13.65
CA SER A 86 -6.25 -8.57 -12.82
C SER A 86 -6.35 -8.15 -11.34
N SER A 87 -6.23 -9.12 -10.42
CA SER A 87 -6.33 -8.87 -8.98
C SER A 87 -4.99 -9.12 -8.27
N PHE A 88 -4.50 -8.13 -7.54
CA PHE A 88 -3.29 -8.20 -6.71
C PHE A 88 -3.60 -7.66 -5.31
N PRO A 89 -4.43 -8.38 -4.53
CA PRO A 89 -5.05 -7.83 -3.32
C PRO A 89 -4.07 -7.73 -2.14
N PHE A 90 -4.15 -6.62 -1.41
CA PHE A 90 -3.55 -6.49 -0.08
C PHE A 90 -4.28 -5.46 0.79
N ASP A 91 -4.13 -5.62 2.10
CA ASP A 91 -4.94 -4.94 3.10
C ASP A 91 -4.75 -3.42 3.12
N ASP A 92 -5.84 -2.72 3.40
CA ASP A 92 -5.83 -1.26 3.48
C ASP A 92 -4.87 -0.77 4.56
N HIS A 93 -4.09 0.27 4.24
CA HIS A 93 -3.05 0.86 5.10
C HIS A 93 -1.87 -0.08 5.46
N ASN A 94 -1.68 -1.18 4.73
CA ASN A 94 -0.50 -2.05 4.84
C ASN A 94 0.29 -2.05 3.51
N PRO A 95 1.58 -2.44 3.52
CA PRO A 95 2.25 -2.88 2.31
C PRO A 95 1.72 -4.26 1.85
N PRO A 96 1.96 -4.66 0.59
CA PRO A 96 1.71 -6.02 0.13
C PRO A 96 2.75 -6.98 0.71
N LYS A 97 2.56 -8.30 0.52
CA LYS A 97 3.70 -9.21 0.59
C LYS A 97 4.74 -8.79 -0.44
N LEU A 98 6.03 -8.85 -0.10
CA LEU A 98 7.09 -8.45 -1.02
C LEU A 98 7.04 -9.25 -2.33
N GLY A 99 6.80 -10.56 -2.22
CA GLY A 99 6.66 -11.45 -3.38
C GLY A 99 5.45 -11.17 -4.28
N LEU A 100 4.53 -10.27 -3.91
CA LEU A 100 3.42 -9.84 -4.77
C LEU A 100 3.83 -8.75 -5.77
N ILE A 101 4.91 -8.01 -5.48
CA ILE A 101 5.30 -6.82 -6.24
C ILE A 101 5.80 -7.18 -7.64
N GLU A 102 6.71 -8.15 -7.74
CA GLU A 102 7.29 -8.53 -9.03
C GLU A 102 6.26 -9.15 -9.99
N PRO A 103 5.39 -10.10 -9.58
CA PRO A 103 4.33 -10.61 -10.47
C PRO A 103 3.39 -9.51 -10.96
N PHE A 104 3.06 -8.52 -10.12
CA PHE A 104 2.29 -7.36 -10.54
C PHE A 104 3.01 -6.55 -11.62
N CYS A 105 4.29 -6.27 -11.41
CA CYS A 105 5.08 -5.48 -12.36
C CYS A 105 5.22 -6.21 -13.70
N LYS A 106 5.47 -7.53 -13.69
CA LYS A 106 5.56 -8.36 -14.90
C LYS A 106 4.23 -8.42 -15.67
N ASP A 107 3.10 -8.66 -15.00
CA ASP A 107 1.78 -8.68 -15.66
C ASP A 107 1.47 -7.32 -16.31
N MET A 108 1.78 -6.22 -15.61
CA MET A 108 1.59 -4.86 -16.14
C MET A 108 2.53 -4.56 -17.31
N ASP A 109 3.78 -5.02 -17.23
CA ASP A 109 4.76 -4.85 -18.30
C ASP A 109 4.37 -5.62 -19.56
N GLU A 110 3.98 -6.88 -19.41
CA GLU A 110 3.48 -7.72 -20.50
C GLU A 110 2.28 -7.08 -21.20
N TRP A 111 1.31 -6.54 -20.45
CA TRP A 111 0.16 -5.85 -21.03
C TRP A 111 0.56 -4.60 -21.80
N LEU A 112 1.37 -3.72 -21.19
CA LEU A 112 1.74 -2.45 -21.80
C LEU A 112 2.68 -2.60 -23.00
N ASN A 113 3.44 -3.70 -23.09
CA ASN A 113 4.31 -3.99 -24.23
C ASN A 113 3.58 -4.68 -25.40
N GLN A 114 2.33 -5.15 -25.23
CA GLN A 114 1.57 -5.81 -26.31
C GLN A 114 1.11 -4.85 -27.41
N ASP A 115 0.81 -3.60 -27.07
CA ASP A 115 0.40 -2.55 -28.02
C ASP A 115 0.74 -1.18 -27.42
N GLN A 116 1.25 -0.26 -28.25
CA GLN A 116 1.60 1.11 -27.81
C GLN A 116 0.42 1.92 -27.27
N SER A 117 -0.80 1.54 -27.66
CA SER A 117 -2.07 2.17 -27.26
C SER A 117 -2.56 1.62 -25.92
N ASN A 118 -1.99 0.52 -25.42
CA ASN A 118 -2.43 -0.10 -24.19
C ASN A 118 -2.19 0.78 -22.97
N VAL A 119 -3.18 0.81 -22.10
CA VAL A 119 -3.20 1.56 -20.84
C VAL A 119 -3.51 0.64 -19.67
N ALA A 120 -2.84 0.86 -18.55
CA ALA A 120 -3.08 0.16 -17.30
C ALA A 120 -3.77 1.10 -16.30
N ALA A 121 -4.90 0.68 -15.75
CA ALA A 121 -5.66 1.44 -14.74
C ALA A 121 -5.62 0.75 -13.37
N ILE A 122 -4.79 1.28 -12.48
CA ILE A 122 -4.55 0.70 -11.15
C ILE A 122 -5.44 1.41 -10.13
N HIS A 123 -6.13 0.62 -9.30
CA HIS A 123 -6.95 1.17 -8.24
C HIS A 123 -6.86 0.37 -6.94
N CYS A 124 -7.15 1.07 -5.85
CA CYS A 124 -7.49 0.47 -4.57
C CYS A 124 -8.83 1.06 -4.12
N LYS A 125 -9.03 1.23 -2.81
CA LYS A 125 -10.15 2.00 -2.28
C LYS A 125 -10.03 3.48 -2.69
N ALA A 126 -8.98 4.17 -2.26
CA ALA A 126 -8.85 5.63 -2.46
C ALA A 126 -7.95 6.03 -3.64
N GLY A 127 -7.28 5.08 -4.30
CA GLY A 127 -6.32 5.38 -5.36
C GLY A 127 -5.13 6.22 -4.89
N LYS A 128 -4.61 5.92 -3.69
CA LYS A 128 -3.59 6.74 -3.00
C LYS A 128 -2.39 5.90 -2.50
N GLY A 129 -2.45 5.32 -1.30
CA GLY A 129 -1.32 4.61 -0.69
C GLY A 129 -0.97 3.30 -1.40
N ARG A 130 -1.92 2.34 -1.43
CA ARG A 130 -1.73 1.04 -2.10
C ARG A 130 -1.41 1.18 -3.59
N THR A 131 -2.23 1.97 -4.30
CA THR A 131 -2.03 2.29 -5.72
C THR A 131 -0.68 2.95 -5.97
N GLY A 132 -0.29 3.93 -5.15
CA GLY A 132 1.00 4.60 -5.27
C GLY A 132 2.17 3.66 -5.06
N LEU A 133 2.12 2.79 -4.06
CA LEU A 133 3.17 1.79 -3.81
C LEU A 133 3.40 0.93 -5.07
N MET A 134 2.35 0.30 -5.60
CA MET A 134 2.48 -0.60 -6.75
C MET A 134 2.93 0.14 -8.02
N ILE A 135 2.41 1.35 -8.27
CA ILE A 135 2.84 2.18 -9.39
C ILE A 135 4.31 2.61 -9.23
N CYS A 136 4.75 3.00 -8.03
CA CYS A 136 6.15 3.36 -7.81
C CYS A 136 7.08 2.17 -8.05
N CYS A 137 6.69 0.97 -7.59
CA CYS A 137 7.45 -0.24 -7.91
C CYS A 137 7.52 -0.50 -9.42
N TYR A 138 6.43 -0.29 -10.16
CA TYR A 138 6.44 -0.43 -11.62
C TYR A 138 7.32 0.62 -12.33
N ILE A 139 7.31 1.88 -11.86
CA ILE A 139 8.20 2.94 -12.36
C ILE A 139 9.66 2.51 -12.23
N LEU A 140 10.03 1.95 -11.08
CA LEU A 140 11.38 1.41 -10.84
C LEU A 140 11.66 0.19 -11.72
N HIS A 141 10.70 -0.72 -11.86
CA HIS A 141 10.81 -1.92 -12.71
C HIS A 141 11.14 -1.56 -14.16
N ARG A 142 10.56 -0.47 -14.68
CA ARG A 142 10.81 0.05 -16.03
C ARG A 142 12.06 0.92 -16.16
N GLY A 143 12.74 1.23 -15.05
CA GLY A 143 13.86 2.18 -15.03
C GLY A 143 13.44 3.63 -15.35
N TRP A 144 12.18 4.01 -15.12
CA TRP A 144 11.67 5.37 -15.37
C TRP A 144 12.02 6.35 -14.23
N ALA A 145 12.54 5.86 -13.11
CA ALA A 145 13.10 6.64 -12.03
C ALA A 145 14.42 6.02 -11.56
N GLU A 146 15.35 6.84 -11.08
CA GLU A 146 16.67 6.39 -10.64
C GLU A 146 16.63 5.65 -9.30
N ASN A 147 15.67 5.99 -8.44
CA ASN A 147 15.55 5.44 -7.08
C ASN A 147 14.11 5.57 -6.55
N ALA A 148 13.85 4.89 -5.43
CA ALA A 148 12.54 4.87 -4.78
C ALA A 148 12.00 6.27 -4.44
N ASP A 149 12.85 7.20 -4.00
CA ASP A 149 12.42 8.55 -3.64
C ASP A 149 11.93 9.35 -4.85
N ASP A 150 12.59 9.23 -6.00
CA ASP A 150 12.16 9.86 -7.24
C ASP A 150 10.82 9.31 -7.72
N ALA A 151 10.64 7.98 -7.69
CA ALA A 151 9.37 7.34 -8.03
C ALA A 151 8.23 7.81 -7.09
N LEU A 152 8.48 7.82 -5.78
CA LEU A 152 7.52 8.26 -4.76
C LEU A 152 7.16 9.75 -4.90
N LYS A 153 8.15 10.59 -5.21
CA LYS A 153 7.99 12.03 -5.44
C LYS A 153 7.17 12.29 -6.70
N HIS A 154 7.50 11.65 -7.82
CA HIS A 154 6.75 11.75 -9.07
C HIS A 154 5.28 11.38 -8.85
N TYR A 155 5.02 10.21 -8.25
CA TYR A 155 3.65 9.79 -7.96
C TYR A 155 2.92 10.80 -7.06
N GLY A 156 3.55 11.28 -6.00
CA GLY A 156 2.97 12.26 -5.09
C GLY A 156 2.58 13.57 -5.80
N GLN A 157 3.50 14.14 -6.58
CA GLN A 157 3.30 15.38 -7.33
C GLN A 157 2.24 15.25 -8.42
N THR A 158 2.18 14.10 -9.09
CA THR A 158 1.22 13.87 -10.17
C THR A 158 -0.17 13.55 -9.62
N ARG A 159 -0.28 12.66 -8.62
CA ARG A 159 -1.57 12.20 -8.09
C ARG A 159 -2.26 13.20 -7.16
N THR A 160 -1.52 14.06 -6.46
CA THR A 160 -2.07 14.90 -5.38
C THR A 160 -1.62 16.36 -5.50
N HIS A 161 -2.45 17.28 -4.99
CA HIS A 161 -2.12 18.71 -4.93
C HIS A 161 -1.14 19.05 -3.80
N ASP A 162 -1.12 18.27 -2.72
CA ASP A 162 -0.27 18.48 -1.55
C ASP A 162 1.00 17.60 -1.55
N THR A 163 1.31 17.00 -2.72
CA THR A 163 2.43 16.07 -2.96
C THR A 163 2.47 14.85 -2.02
N LYS A 164 1.40 14.59 -1.26
CA LYS A 164 1.31 13.49 -0.31
C LYS A 164 0.65 12.28 -0.97
N GLY A 165 1.40 11.56 -1.81
CA GLY A 165 1.00 10.27 -2.39
C GLY A 165 1.05 9.13 -1.37
N VAL A 166 2.18 8.39 -1.36
CA VAL A 166 2.45 7.32 -0.39
C VAL A 166 3.09 7.91 0.87
N THR A 167 2.32 7.95 1.96
CA THR A 167 2.74 8.61 3.21
C THR A 167 2.98 7.65 4.37
N ILE A 168 2.49 6.41 4.29
CA ILE A 168 2.70 5.41 5.35
C ILE A 168 4.13 4.91 5.25
N PRO A 169 4.97 5.01 6.30
CA PRO A 169 6.37 4.62 6.24
C PRO A 169 6.58 3.18 5.79
N SER A 170 5.75 2.25 6.27
CA SER A 170 5.82 0.85 5.84
C SER A 170 5.48 0.64 4.36
N GLN A 171 4.65 1.49 3.74
CA GLN A 171 4.40 1.41 2.30
C GLN A 171 5.58 1.95 1.50
N ARG A 172 6.20 3.05 1.95
CA ARG A 172 7.41 3.61 1.33
C ARG A 172 8.58 2.64 1.40
N ARG A 173 8.78 2.01 2.57
CA ARG A 173 9.81 0.99 2.79
C ARG A 173 9.74 -0.17 1.80
N TYR A 174 8.54 -0.58 1.38
CA TYR A 174 8.40 -1.67 0.41
C TYR A 174 8.73 -1.24 -1.02
N VAL A 175 8.61 0.06 -1.34
CA VAL A 175 9.16 0.62 -2.59
C VAL A 175 10.69 0.64 -2.53
N GLU A 176 11.26 1.04 -1.39
CA GLU A 176 12.72 1.02 -1.14
C GLU A 176 13.30 -0.41 -1.22
N TYR A 177 12.61 -1.40 -0.63
CA TYR A 177 12.99 -2.81 -0.74
C TYR A 177 12.97 -3.29 -2.18
N TYR A 178 11.97 -2.91 -2.97
CA TYR A 178 11.91 -3.31 -4.37
C TYR A 178 12.99 -2.64 -5.22
N ASP A 179 13.28 -1.35 -4.98
CA ASP A 179 14.41 -0.63 -5.59
C ASP A 179 15.74 -1.33 -5.30
N GLN A 180 15.98 -1.72 -4.05
CA GLN A 180 17.18 -2.47 -3.66
C GLN A 180 17.27 -3.82 -4.39
N LEU A 181 16.18 -4.61 -4.46
CA LEU A 181 16.18 -5.88 -5.18
C LEU A 181 16.49 -5.72 -6.68
N LEU A 182 15.97 -4.67 -7.32
CA LEU A 182 16.26 -4.39 -8.73
C LEU A 182 17.75 -4.07 -8.92
N LYS A 183 18.35 -3.26 -8.03
CA LYS A 183 19.77 -2.92 -8.06
C LYS A 183 20.69 -4.13 -7.82
N GLU A 184 20.22 -5.13 -7.08
CA GLU A 184 20.92 -6.39 -6.83
C GLU A 184 20.71 -7.43 -7.96
N GLY A 185 20.02 -7.07 -9.06
CA GLY A 185 19.81 -7.94 -10.22
C GLY A 185 18.54 -8.81 -10.15
N GLY A 186 17.61 -8.50 -9.24
CA GLY A 186 16.25 -9.04 -9.20
C GLY A 186 16.10 -10.51 -8.77
N SER A 187 17.18 -11.29 -8.68
CA SER A 187 17.16 -12.73 -8.42
C SER A 187 17.56 -13.13 -6.99
N GLY A 188 17.83 -12.15 -6.12
CA GLY A 188 18.41 -12.37 -4.79
C GLY A 188 17.43 -12.65 -3.65
N TYR A 189 16.13 -12.38 -3.80
CA TYR A 189 15.19 -12.50 -2.68
C TYR A 189 15.04 -13.94 -2.21
N SER A 190 15.28 -14.16 -0.93
CA SER A 190 15.06 -15.44 -0.26
C SER A 190 14.51 -15.22 1.15
N LEU A 191 13.84 -16.23 1.69
CA LEU A 191 13.41 -16.18 3.08
C LEU A 191 14.63 -16.30 4.00
N CYS A 192 14.94 -15.24 4.73
CA CYS A 192 16.02 -15.20 5.72
C CYS A 192 15.43 -15.30 7.14
N PRO A 193 15.47 -16.47 7.82
CA PRO A 193 14.97 -16.59 9.18
C PRO A 193 15.88 -15.84 10.17
N LEU A 194 15.29 -15.01 11.02
CA LEU A 194 15.98 -14.24 12.05
C LEU A 194 15.29 -14.43 13.41
N GLU A 195 16.06 -14.31 14.50
CA GLU A 195 15.53 -14.36 15.86
C GLU A 195 15.29 -12.96 16.41
N LEU A 196 14.03 -12.61 16.65
CA LEU A 196 13.70 -11.41 17.42
C LEU A 196 13.92 -11.68 18.91
N ARG A 197 14.80 -10.88 19.53
CA ARG A 197 15.16 -10.99 20.95
C ARG A 197 14.69 -9.82 21.80
N GLU A 198 14.80 -8.61 21.27
CA GLU A 198 14.52 -7.38 22.02
C GLU A 198 14.05 -6.26 21.09
N ILE A 199 13.08 -5.46 21.55
CA ILE A 199 12.71 -4.18 20.94
C ILE A 199 13.07 -3.06 21.92
N ARG A 200 13.78 -2.03 21.45
CA ARG A 200 14.13 -0.85 22.27
C ARG A 200 13.33 0.36 21.82
N LEU A 201 12.64 1.01 22.76
CA LEU A 201 11.96 2.28 22.54
C LEU A 201 12.81 3.42 23.12
N GLN A 202 13.23 4.34 22.27
CA GLN A 202 14.02 5.51 22.65
C GLN A 202 13.61 6.74 21.80
N PRO A 203 13.15 7.84 22.42
CA PRO A 203 12.83 7.97 23.84
C PRO A 203 11.63 7.09 24.24
N ILE A 204 11.42 6.89 25.55
CA ILE A 204 10.21 6.23 26.06
C ILE A 204 8.98 7.05 25.63
N PRO A 205 8.00 6.46 24.93
CA PRO A 205 6.79 7.17 24.51
C PRO A 205 6.05 7.79 25.68
N ASN A 206 5.61 9.04 25.52
CA ASN A 206 4.77 9.71 26.50
C ASN A 206 3.32 9.27 26.32
N MET A 207 2.87 8.34 27.17
CA MET A 207 1.52 7.78 27.14
C MET A 207 0.75 8.18 28.40
N SER A 208 -0.58 8.33 28.27
CA SER A 208 -1.46 8.64 29.39
C SER A 208 -1.40 7.55 30.46
N GLY A 209 -0.84 7.87 31.63
CA GLY A 209 -0.69 6.92 32.72
C GLY A 209 0.50 5.96 32.60
N GLY A 210 1.50 6.30 31.76
CA GLY A 210 2.75 5.56 31.62
C GLY A 210 2.79 4.62 30.42
N CYS A 211 4.00 4.25 29.99
CA CYS A 211 4.24 3.37 28.85
C CYS A 211 4.43 1.93 29.31
N VAL A 212 3.37 1.13 29.25
CA VAL A 212 3.36 -0.31 29.51
C VAL A 212 2.98 -1.04 28.22
N PRO A 213 3.93 -1.29 27.31
CA PRO A 213 3.65 -1.84 26.01
C PRO A 213 3.20 -3.31 26.08
N VAL A 214 2.28 -3.64 25.18
CA VAL A 214 1.84 -5.00 24.82
C VAL A 214 2.26 -5.24 23.38
N LEU A 215 2.98 -6.33 23.15
CA LEU A 215 3.56 -6.69 21.87
C LEU A 215 2.71 -7.77 21.18
N THR A 216 2.33 -7.51 19.94
CA THR A 216 1.76 -8.49 19.01
C THR A 216 2.59 -8.48 17.73
N ILE A 217 2.95 -9.65 17.22
CA ILE A 217 3.72 -9.83 15.99
C ILE A 217 2.91 -10.67 15.02
N PHE A 218 2.86 -10.28 13.76
CA PHE A 218 2.24 -11.08 12.71
C PHE A 218 3.29 -11.40 11.63
N GLU A 219 3.44 -12.67 11.28
CA GLU A 219 4.29 -13.14 10.17
C GLU A 219 3.42 -13.49 8.97
N ALA A 220 3.60 -12.80 7.85
CA ALA A 220 2.73 -12.97 6.70
C ALA A 220 2.95 -14.29 5.95
N GLU A 221 4.14 -14.89 6.04
CA GLU A 221 4.46 -16.14 5.36
C GLU A 221 3.67 -17.32 5.91
N SER A 222 3.68 -17.49 7.24
CA SER A 222 2.85 -18.48 7.94
C SER A 222 1.41 -18.01 8.21
N GLN A 223 1.11 -16.73 7.99
CA GLN A 223 -0.12 -16.06 8.44
C GLN A 223 -0.38 -16.21 9.95
N GLN A 224 0.68 -16.30 10.74
CA GLN A 224 0.59 -16.53 12.18
C GLN A 224 0.70 -15.23 12.97
N GLU A 225 -0.15 -15.08 13.99
CA GLU A 225 -0.03 -14.04 15.01
C GLU A 225 0.60 -14.62 16.29
N PHE A 226 1.56 -13.88 16.84
CA PHE A 226 2.27 -14.20 18.07
C PHE A 226 2.04 -13.09 19.11
N ASN A 227 1.83 -13.50 20.35
CA ASN A 227 1.78 -12.63 21.52
C ASN A 227 2.84 -13.12 22.52
N PRO A 228 4.14 -12.95 22.19
CA PRO A 228 5.21 -13.57 22.97
C PRO A 228 5.26 -12.99 24.39
N PRO A 229 5.62 -13.79 25.41
CA PRO A 229 5.85 -13.28 26.75
C PRO A 229 7.05 -12.33 26.76
N ILE A 230 6.87 -11.14 27.32
CA ILE A 230 7.86 -10.06 27.36
C ILE A 230 8.25 -9.69 28.79
N GLU A 231 9.45 -9.15 28.94
CA GLU A 231 9.96 -8.47 30.13
C GLU A 231 10.28 -7.01 29.80
N LEU A 232 9.92 -6.10 30.70
CA LEU A 232 10.08 -4.66 30.50
C LEU A 232 11.14 -4.10 31.45
N THR A 233 12.22 -3.55 30.89
CA THR A 233 13.31 -2.95 31.66
C THR A 233 13.54 -1.52 31.23
N LYS A 234 13.48 -0.58 32.18
CA LYS A 234 13.78 0.84 31.93
C LYS A 234 15.24 1.13 32.27
N VAL A 235 15.99 1.63 31.29
CA VAL A 235 17.39 2.07 31.46
C VAL A 235 17.50 3.51 30.97
N GLY A 236 17.53 4.46 31.89
CA GLY A 236 17.51 5.89 31.56
C GLY A 236 16.29 6.29 30.72
N ARG A 237 16.53 6.71 29.48
CA ARG A 237 15.52 7.11 28.49
C ARG A 237 15.11 5.99 27.51
N VAL A 238 15.54 4.76 27.77
CA VAL A 238 15.25 3.59 26.93
C VAL A 238 14.34 2.63 27.67
N LEU A 239 13.26 2.21 27.02
CA LEU A 239 12.45 1.08 27.46
C LEU A 239 12.81 -0.14 26.60
N ARG A 240 13.35 -1.17 27.23
CA ARG A 240 13.65 -2.46 26.61
C ARG A 240 12.46 -3.38 26.78
N ILE A 241 12.03 -3.99 25.66
CA ILE A 241 10.99 -5.01 25.58
C ILE A 241 11.71 -6.30 25.17
N THR A 242 12.12 -7.09 26.15
CA THR A 242 12.89 -8.33 25.93
C THR A 242 11.92 -9.51 25.84
N LEU A 243 12.05 -10.34 24.81
CA LEU A 243 11.24 -11.55 24.70
C LEU A 243 11.83 -12.62 25.63
N LYS A 244 11.00 -13.28 26.45
CA LYS A 244 11.46 -14.36 27.35
C LYS A 244 12.00 -15.57 26.58
N THR A 245 11.50 -15.77 25.37
CA THR A 245 11.98 -16.78 24.43
C THR A 245 12.15 -16.08 23.07
N PRO A 246 13.33 -16.18 22.43
CA PRO A 246 13.54 -15.64 21.10
C PRO A 246 12.47 -16.16 20.12
N LEU A 247 11.96 -15.29 19.27
CA LEU A 247 10.95 -15.65 18.27
C LEU A 247 11.61 -15.69 16.89
N SER A 248 11.66 -16.88 16.28
CA SER A 248 12.12 -17.05 14.90
C SER A 248 11.06 -16.54 13.93
N LEU A 249 11.46 -15.65 13.03
CA LEU A 249 10.60 -14.96 12.06
C LEU A 249 11.25 -14.96 10.68
N LYS A 250 10.46 -14.99 9.61
CA LYS A 250 10.95 -14.89 8.22
C LYS A 250 9.98 -14.14 7.31
N GLY A 251 10.54 -13.49 6.28
CA GLY A 251 9.78 -12.77 5.27
C GLY A 251 9.14 -11.50 5.84
N ASP A 252 7.90 -11.22 5.44
CA ASP A 252 7.19 -10.01 5.85
C ASP A 252 6.61 -10.11 7.27
N VAL A 253 7.07 -9.22 8.16
CA VAL A 253 6.71 -9.20 9.58
C VAL A 253 6.09 -7.86 9.95
N ARG A 254 4.94 -7.92 10.62
CA ARG A 254 4.30 -6.76 11.24
C ARG A 254 4.48 -6.79 12.75
N VAL A 255 5.07 -5.73 13.29
CA VAL A 255 5.15 -5.50 14.73
C VAL A 255 4.07 -4.50 15.14
N ILE A 256 3.29 -4.83 16.15
CA ILE A 256 2.22 -4.00 16.69
C ILE A 256 2.47 -3.78 18.18
N LEU A 257 2.58 -2.52 18.58
CA LEU A 257 2.69 -2.12 19.97
C LEU A 257 1.43 -1.36 20.39
N LYS A 258 0.84 -1.79 21.49
CA LYS A 258 -0.31 -1.14 22.15
C LYS A 258 0.08 -0.82 23.59
N ASN A 259 -0.46 0.24 24.17
CA ASN A 259 -0.29 0.52 25.58
C ASN A 259 -1.36 -0.25 26.37
N LYS A 260 -0.97 -0.86 27.48
CA LYS A 260 -1.91 -1.53 28.39
C LYS A 260 -2.92 -0.48 28.89
N PRO A 261 -4.23 -0.79 28.88
CA PRO A 261 -5.24 0.14 29.37
C PRO A 261 -5.06 0.37 30.87
N ASN A 262 -5.22 1.62 31.30
CA ASN A 262 -5.63 1.90 32.68
C ASN A 262 -7.15 1.79 32.76
N VAL A 263 -7.67 1.47 33.95
CA VAL A 263 -9.04 1.00 34.29
C VAL A 263 -10.21 1.76 33.62
N ILE A 264 -9.97 2.95 33.07
CA ILE A 264 -10.96 3.86 32.49
C ILE A 264 -10.94 3.88 30.94
N MET A 265 -9.92 3.34 30.25
CA MET A 265 -9.80 3.42 28.78
C MET A 265 -9.56 2.06 28.10
N LEU A 266 -9.98 1.94 26.84
CA LEU A 266 -9.62 0.82 25.95
C LEU A 266 -8.11 0.84 25.63
N LYS A 267 -7.54 -0.31 25.24
CA LYS A 267 -6.14 -0.44 24.78
C LYS A 267 -5.80 0.68 23.79
N GLU A 268 -4.83 1.52 24.14
CA GLU A 268 -4.40 2.63 23.30
C GLU A 268 -3.40 2.12 22.24
N LYS A 269 -3.66 2.38 20.96
CA LYS A 269 -2.73 2.01 19.88
C LYS A 269 -1.52 2.95 19.94
N MET A 270 -0.31 2.41 20.11
CA MET A 270 0.92 3.20 20.07
C MET A 270 1.35 3.39 18.62
N PHE A 271 1.87 2.31 18.01
CA PHE A 271 2.28 2.30 16.61
C PHE A 271 2.38 0.87 16.10
N HIS A 272 2.57 0.74 14.79
CA HIS A 272 2.96 -0.52 14.16
C HIS A 272 3.86 -0.22 12.97
N PHE A 273 4.61 -1.22 12.56
CA PHE A 273 5.41 -1.16 11.35
C PHE A 273 5.55 -2.55 10.74
N TRP A 274 5.80 -2.57 9.44
CA TRP A 274 6.18 -3.75 8.67
C TRP A 274 7.64 -3.71 8.29
N PHE A 275 8.34 -4.82 8.34
CA PHE A 275 9.66 -5.00 7.76
C PHE A 275 9.75 -6.39 7.12
N ASN A 276 10.76 -6.60 6.29
CA ASN A 276 11.03 -7.92 5.74
C ASN A 276 12.41 -8.38 6.24
N THR A 277 12.51 -9.61 6.73
CA THR A 277 13.73 -10.13 7.37
C THR A 277 14.93 -10.21 6.43
N TYR A 278 14.71 -10.21 5.11
CA TYR A 278 15.79 -10.18 4.12
C TYR A 278 16.64 -8.90 4.16
N PHE A 279 16.06 -7.77 4.60
CA PHE A 279 16.70 -6.45 4.58
C PHE A 279 17.12 -5.96 5.98
N VAL A 280 17.27 -6.87 6.93
CA VAL A 280 17.74 -6.59 8.29
C VAL A 280 19.21 -6.93 8.38
#